data_AF-A0A6A6MAY9-F1
#
_entry.id   AF-A0A6A6MAY9-F1
#
_cell.length_a   1.000
_cell.length_b   1.000
_cell.length_c   1.000
_cell.angle_alpha   90.00
_cell.angle_beta   90.00
_cell.angle_gamma   90.00
#
_symmetry.space_group_name_H-M   'P 1'
#
loop_
_entity.id
_entity.type
_entity.pdbx_description
1 polymer ?
#
loop_
_entity_poly.entity_id
_entity_poly.type
_entity_poly.pdbx_seq_one_letter_code
_entity_poly.pdbx_strand_id
1 'polypeptide(L)'
;MEMVVQSIKYVIRGLPKFMPLKLSMATPMTPVRRQVIREMEILRRTDSPYIVHCHGIYEKPSGDIGILMEHMDLGTLDTLLQKQGTFSEAKLAHVARQVLNGLNYLHSHKIIHRDIKPSNLLVKNGMEVKIADFGVSKIMHRTLDACNSYVGTCAYMSPERFDPDTYGGNYNGYAADIWSLGLTLLELYLGHFPYLKPGQRPDWATLMCAICFGDPPNLPEDASEEFRSFLECCLQKESSKRWTAAQLLSHPFVCKDPRSDK
;
A
#
# COMPACT_ATOMS: atom_id res chain seq x y z
N MET A 1 -13.41 15.66 20.35
CA MET A 1 -12.45 16.61 19.72
C MET A 1 -11.89 15.92 18.48
N GLU A 2 -12.70 15.92 17.42
CA GLU A 2 -12.40 15.26 16.15
C GLU A 2 -11.31 16.05 15.42
N MET A 3 -10.10 15.50 15.33
CA MET A 3 -9.09 16.00 14.40
C MET A 3 -9.45 15.50 13.00
N VAL A 4 -10.36 16.22 12.34
CA VAL A 4 -10.58 16.08 10.91
C VAL A 4 -9.33 16.63 10.22
N VAL A 5 -8.37 15.76 9.91
CA VAL A 5 -7.51 16.01 8.74
C VAL A 5 -8.44 15.89 7.56
N GLN A 6 -9.08 17.00 7.22
CA GLN A 6 -9.77 17.12 5.97
C GLN A 6 -8.63 17.15 4.94
N SER A 7 -8.37 15.99 4.33
CA SER A 7 -7.66 15.94 3.06
C SER A 7 -8.53 16.70 2.06
N ILE A 8 -8.52 18.04 2.12
CA ILE A 8 -9.27 18.84 1.17
C ILE A 8 -8.50 18.72 -0.13
N LYS A 9 -8.95 17.79 -0.98
CA LYS A 9 -8.58 17.74 -2.39
C LYS A 9 -9.13 19.00 -3.02
N TYR A 10 -8.38 20.09 -2.98
CA TYR A 10 -8.72 21.25 -3.80
C TYR A 10 -8.42 20.88 -5.25
N VAL A 11 -9.44 20.97 -6.09
CA VAL A 11 -9.26 21.02 -7.54
C VAL A 11 -8.87 22.45 -7.87
N ILE A 12 -7.61 22.68 -8.26
CA ILE A 12 -7.20 24.00 -8.74
C ILE A 12 -7.85 24.23 -10.10
N ARG A 13 -8.93 25.02 -10.13
CA ARG A 13 -9.59 25.45 -11.38
C ARG A 13 -8.69 26.48 -12.07
N GLY A 14 -8.32 26.23 -13.33
CA GLY A 14 -7.47 27.12 -14.14
C GLY A 14 -6.25 26.46 -14.79
N LEU A 15 -5.91 25.23 -14.39
CA LEU A 15 -4.91 24.41 -15.09
C LEU A 15 -5.59 23.57 -16.19
N PRO A 16 -4.92 23.30 -17.33
CA PRO A 16 -5.48 22.50 -18.43
C PRO A 16 -5.80 21.04 -18.06
N LYS A 17 -5.37 20.58 -16.89
CA LYS A 17 -5.66 19.24 -16.33
C LYS A 17 -6.05 19.36 -14.86
N PHE A 18 -7.04 18.56 -14.44
CA PHE A 18 -7.37 18.38 -13.02
C PHE A 18 -6.14 17.86 -12.28
N MET A 19 -5.79 18.46 -11.14
CA MET A 19 -4.67 18.01 -10.29
C MET A 19 -5.09 18.05 -8.81
N PRO A 20 -5.00 16.92 -8.08
CA PRO A 20 -5.22 16.89 -6.64
C PRO A 20 -4.16 17.71 -5.89
N LEU A 21 -4.61 18.58 -4.98
CA LEU A 21 -3.76 19.26 -4.01
C LEU A 21 -4.02 18.68 -2.61
N LYS A 22 -2.99 18.16 -1.94
CA LYS A 22 -3.02 17.79 -0.52
C LYS A 22 -2.50 18.96 0.30
N LEU A 23 -3.30 19.45 1.26
CA LEU A 23 -2.93 20.57 2.12
C LEU A 23 -2.70 20.12 3.56
N SER A 24 -1.71 20.70 4.21
CA SER A 24 -1.44 20.56 5.63
C SER A 24 -1.25 21.93 6.25
N MET A 25 -2.13 22.27 7.19
CA MET A 25 -2.11 23.56 7.87
C MET A 25 -0.93 23.67 8.82
N ALA A 26 -0.43 24.89 8.99
CA ALA A 26 0.53 25.25 10.00
C ALA A 26 0.00 24.88 11.39
N THR A 27 0.62 23.87 11.99
CA THR A 27 0.37 23.41 13.36
C THR A 27 1.72 23.16 14.02
N PRO A 28 1.80 23.08 15.36
CA PRO A 28 2.99 22.58 16.06
C PRO A 28 3.47 21.25 15.46
N MET A 29 4.67 20.78 15.81
CA MET A 29 5.20 19.51 15.30
C MET A 29 4.40 18.30 15.81
N THR A 30 3.20 18.13 15.26
CA THR A 30 2.26 17.05 15.52
C THR A 30 2.69 15.79 14.75
N PRO A 31 2.23 14.59 15.15
CA PRO A 31 2.43 13.38 14.37
C PRO A 31 1.99 13.55 12.90
N VAL A 32 0.86 14.21 12.67
CA VAL A 32 0.33 14.49 11.32
C VAL A 32 1.30 15.36 10.51
N ARG A 33 1.85 16.43 11.10
CA ARG A 33 2.82 17.28 10.42
C ARG A 33 4.11 16.52 10.05
N ARG A 34 4.58 15.62 10.93
CA ARG A 34 5.72 14.74 10.63
C ARG A 34 5.46 13.80 9.45
N GLN A 35 4.25 13.26 9.34
CA GLN A 35 3.86 12.41 8.22
C GLN A 35 3.92 13.17 6.89
N VAL A 36 3.37 14.39 6.85
CA VAL A 36 3.40 15.23 5.63
C VAL A 36 4.82 15.61 5.23
N ILE A 37 5.67 16.01 6.19
CA ILE A 37 7.08 16.33 5.91
C ILE A 37 7.82 15.10 5.35
N ARG A 38 7.53 13.91 5.88
CA ARG A 38 8.13 12.67 5.40
C ARG A 38 7.67 12.32 3.99
N GLU A 39 6.38 12.44 3.74
CA GLU A 39 5.80 12.23 2.41
C GLU A 39 6.44 13.18 1.39
N MET A 40 6.59 14.47 1.72
CA MET A 40 7.33 15.43 0.89
C MET A 40 8.76 14.99 0.61
N GLU A 41 9.51 14.55 1.64
CA GLU A 41 10.90 14.13 1.48
C GLU A 41 11.05 12.94 0.53
N ILE A 42 10.12 11.98 0.61
CA ILE A 42 10.10 10.81 -0.27
C ILE A 42 9.68 11.21 -1.68
N LEU A 43 8.58 11.95 -1.84
CA LEU A 43 8.07 12.37 -3.14
C LEU A 43 9.07 13.22 -3.93
N ARG A 44 9.94 13.99 -3.26
CA ARG A 44 11.04 14.74 -3.90
C ARG A 44 12.13 13.84 -4.49
N ARG A 45 12.22 12.58 -4.06
CA ARG A 45 13.28 11.63 -4.44
C ARG A 45 12.79 10.53 -5.36
N THR A 46 11.48 10.40 -5.54
CA THR A 46 10.89 9.36 -6.38
C THR A 46 10.57 9.90 -7.77
N ASP A 47 11.05 9.20 -8.79
CA ASP A 47 10.69 9.37 -10.19
C ASP A 47 10.51 7.98 -10.80
N SER A 48 9.27 7.52 -10.86
CA SER A 48 8.91 6.19 -11.33
C SER A 48 7.49 6.19 -11.88
N PRO A 49 7.23 5.48 -13.00
CA PRO A 49 5.87 5.38 -13.55
C PRO A 49 4.89 4.64 -12.63
N TYR A 50 5.38 3.93 -11.62
CA TYR A 50 4.57 3.15 -10.68
C TYR A 50 4.36 3.85 -9.32
N ILE A 51 4.87 5.07 -9.17
CA ILE A 51 4.68 5.92 -7.99
C ILE A 51 3.91 7.16 -8.42
N VAL A 52 2.97 7.62 -7.61
CA VAL A 52 2.21 8.84 -7.92
C VAL A 52 3.17 10.02 -8.04
N HIS A 53 3.12 10.69 -9.19
CA HIS A 53 4.02 11.79 -9.46
C HIS A 53 3.64 13.04 -8.66
N CYS A 54 4.62 13.68 -8.04
CA CYS A 54 4.48 14.97 -7.36
C CYS A 54 4.91 16.08 -8.32
N HIS A 55 3.95 16.86 -8.81
CA HIS A 55 4.20 17.99 -9.72
C HIS A 55 4.88 19.17 -9.02
N GLY A 56 4.67 19.33 -7.71
CA GLY A 56 5.27 20.43 -6.97
C GLY A 56 4.86 20.45 -5.50
N ILE A 57 5.70 21.08 -4.69
CA ILE A 57 5.45 21.29 -3.27
C ILE A 57 5.56 22.78 -2.97
N TYR A 58 4.56 23.33 -2.31
CA TYR A 58 4.43 24.75 -1.99
C TYR A 58 4.41 24.92 -0.48
N GLU A 59 5.34 25.71 0.04
CA GLU A 59 5.46 26.01 1.45
C GLU A 59 5.20 27.50 1.65
N LYS A 60 4.16 27.85 2.41
CA LYS A 60 3.84 29.24 2.74
C LYS A 60 4.70 29.71 3.91
N PRO A 61 5.01 31.02 4.02
CA PRO A 61 5.64 31.59 5.22
C PRO A 61 4.87 31.33 6.52
N SER A 62 3.53 31.16 6.43
CA SER A 62 2.68 30.74 7.56
C SER A 62 3.03 29.35 8.10
N GLY A 63 3.76 28.52 7.34
CA GLY A 63 4.06 27.13 7.64
C GLY A 63 3.07 26.12 7.00
N ASP A 64 2.12 26.59 6.20
CA ASP A 64 1.22 25.72 5.44
C ASP A 64 1.98 25.02 4.31
N ILE A 65 1.65 23.76 4.07
CA ILE A 65 2.26 22.93 3.03
C ILE A 65 1.18 22.49 2.05
N GLY A 66 1.44 22.64 0.75
CA GLY A 66 0.64 22.09 -0.33
C GLY A 66 1.45 21.15 -1.20
N ILE A 67 0.94 19.95 -1.48
CA ILE A 67 1.56 18.96 -2.36
C ILE A 67 0.64 18.77 -3.57
N LEU A 68 1.11 19.16 -4.75
CA LEU A 68 0.39 19.02 -6.01
C LEU A 68 0.75 17.68 -6.64
N MET A 69 -0.24 16.80 -6.81
CA MET A 69 -0.05 15.42 -7.20
C MET A 69 -0.67 15.15 -8.58
N GLU A 70 -0.21 14.08 -9.22
CA GLU A 70 -0.84 13.52 -10.41
C GLU A 70 -2.31 13.13 -10.13
N HIS A 71 -3.17 13.34 -11.13
CA HIS A 71 -4.57 12.95 -11.07
C HIS A 71 -4.79 11.50 -11.50
N MET A 72 -5.38 10.73 -10.59
CA MET A 72 -5.75 9.33 -10.76
C MET A 72 -7.28 9.23 -10.79
N ASP A 73 -7.86 9.23 -11.99
CA ASP A 73 -9.27 9.51 -12.27
C ASP A 73 -10.25 8.39 -11.87
N LEU A 74 -9.75 7.17 -11.68
CA LEU A 74 -10.56 6.04 -11.21
C LEU A 74 -10.53 5.85 -9.69
N GLY A 75 -9.84 6.72 -8.95
CA GLY A 75 -9.76 6.66 -7.49
C GLY A 75 -8.71 5.64 -7.02
N THR A 76 -9.10 4.78 -6.08
CA THR A 76 -8.25 3.74 -5.48
C THR A 76 -8.76 2.34 -5.84
N LEU A 77 -7.92 1.31 -5.67
CA LEU A 77 -8.37 -0.08 -5.79
C LEU A 77 -9.51 -0.42 -4.82
N ASP A 78 -9.51 0.16 -3.60
CA ASP A 78 -10.62 0.05 -2.65
C ASP A 78 -11.94 0.58 -3.25
N THR A 79 -11.91 1.78 -3.82
CA THR A 79 -13.13 2.35 -4.44
C THR A 79 -13.58 1.58 -5.66
N LEU A 80 -12.65 0.94 -6.41
CA LEU A 80 -13.01 0.06 -7.50
C LEU A 80 -13.62 -1.25 -7.00
N LEU A 81 -13.10 -1.85 -5.94
CA LEU A 81 -13.67 -3.04 -5.29
C LEU A 81 -15.12 -2.78 -4.85
N GLN A 82 -15.36 -1.65 -4.19
CA GLN A 82 -16.70 -1.26 -3.74
C GLN A 82 -17.69 -1.02 -4.88
N LYS A 83 -17.22 -0.50 -6.04
CA LYS A 83 -18.08 -0.14 -7.17
C LYS A 83 -18.28 -1.26 -8.19
N GLN A 84 -17.26 -2.10 -8.40
CA GLN A 84 -17.21 -3.09 -9.47
C GLN A 84 -17.21 -4.54 -8.95
N GLY A 85 -17.03 -4.75 -7.64
CA GLY A 85 -16.89 -6.07 -7.05
C GLY A 85 -15.47 -6.63 -7.18
N THR A 86 -15.37 -7.94 -7.06
CA THR A 86 -14.11 -8.69 -7.01
C THR A 86 -13.32 -8.62 -8.31
N PHE A 87 -12.03 -8.89 -8.21
CA PHE A 87 -11.11 -8.79 -9.33
C PHE A 87 -10.80 -10.18 -9.87
N SER A 88 -10.86 -10.36 -11.19
CA SER A 88 -10.38 -11.57 -11.84
C SER A 88 -8.87 -11.70 -11.68
N GLU A 89 -8.36 -12.93 -11.73
CA GLU A 89 -6.93 -13.20 -11.62
C GLU A 89 -6.09 -12.48 -12.69
N ALA A 90 -6.59 -12.37 -13.92
CA ALA A 90 -5.92 -11.60 -14.97
C ALA A 90 -5.77 -10.11 -14.59
N LYS A 91 -6.80 -9.52 -13.97
CA LYS A 91 -6.75 -8.15 -13.46
C LYS A 91 -5.79 -8.05 -12.27
N LEU A 92 -5.79 -9.03 -11.37
CA LEU A 92 -4.89 -9.10 -10.22
C LEU A 92 -3.43 -9.24 -10.64
N ALA A 93 -3.12 -10.07 -11.64
CA ALA A 93 -1.78 -10.21 -12.20
C ALA A 93 -1.27 -8.87 -12.76
N HIS A 94 -2.13 -8.15 -13.48
CA HIS A 94 -1.81 -6.82 -14.00
C HIS A 94 -1.55 -5.79 -12.89
N VAL A 95 -2.38 -5.78 -11.84
CA VAL A 95 -2.21 -4.93 -10.65
C VAL A 95 -0.91 -5.30 -9.93
N ALA A 96 -0.72 -6.58 -9.61
CA ALA A 96 0.43 -7.10 -8.88
C ALA A 96 1.73 -6.73 -9.59
N ARG A 97 1.82 -6.90 -10.90
CA ARG A 97 3.00 -6.52 -11.69
C ARG A 97 3.35 -5.03 -11.55
N GLN A 98 2.37 -4.14 -11.60
CA GLN A 98 2.61 -2.70 -11.47
C GLN A 98 3.06 -2.33 -10.04
N VAL A 99 2.36 -2.86 -9.03
CA VAL A 99 2.71 -2.61 -7.62
C VAL A 99 4.09 -3.18 -7.28
N LEU A 100 4.43 -4.37 -7.78
CA LEU A 100 5.75 -4.96 -7.60
C LEU A 100 6.86 -4.14 -8.25
N ASN A 101 6.63 -3.56 -9.44
CA ASN A 101 7.60 -2.64 -10.04
C ASN A 101 7.78 -1.38 -9.19
N GLY A 102 6.69 -0.83 -8.63
CA GLY A 102 6.74 0.28 -7.67
C GLY A 102 7.52 -0.08 -6.40
N LEU A 103 7.24 -1.23 -5.80
CA LEU A 103 7.96 -1.72 -4.61
C LEU A 103 9.44 -1.99 -4.91
N ASN A 104 9.76 -2.63 -6.04
CA ASN A 104 11.14 -2.86 -6.44
C ASN A 104 11.91 -1.53 -6.62
N TYR A 105 11.26 -0.52 -7.21
CA TYR A 105 11.81 0.83 -7.30
C TYR A 105 12.07 1.43 -5.90
N LEU A 106 11.07 1.43 -5.01
CA LEU A 106 11.23 1.98 -3.66
C LEU A 106 12.32 1.25 -2.85
N HIS A 107 12.32 -0.08 -2.90
CA HIS A 107 13.25 -0.93 -2.14
C HIS A 107 14.69 -0.75 -2.63
N SER A 108 14.91 -0.57 -3.94
CA SER A 108 16.24 -0.24 -4.48
C SER A 108 16.75 1.14 -4.01
N HIS A 109 15.85 2.08 -3.76
CA HIS A 109 16.13 3.40 -3.17
C HIS A 109 16.11 3.40 -1.63
N LYS A 110 16.08 2.22 -1.00
CA LYS A 110 16.07 2.05 0.47
C LYS A 110 14.87 2.71 1.15
N ILE A 111 13.75 2.76 0.45
CA ILE A 111 12.45 3.26 0.94
C ILE A 111 11.54 2.06 1.21
N ILE A 112 10.94 2.01 2.39
CA ILE A 112 9.90 1.05 2.77
C ILE A 112 8.57 1.79 2.83
N HIS A 113 7.53 1.26 2.19
CA HIS A 113 6.24 1.93 2.10
C HIS A 113 5.47 1.87 3.43
N ARG A 114 5.37 0.68 4.05
CA ARG A 114 4.72 0.36 5.34
C ARG A 114 3.21 0.43 5.39
N ASP A 115 2.56 0.88 4.32
CA ASP A 115 1.09 1.01 4.24
C ASP A 115 0.54 0.62 2.86
N ILE A 116 1.00 -0.51 2.33
CA ILE A 116 0.43 -1.07 1.10
C ILE A 116 -0.93 -1.66 1.43
N LYS A 117 -1.98 -1.11 0.81
CA LYS A 117 -3.38 -1.53 0.94
C LYS A 117 -4.20 -0.98 -0.23
N PRO A 118 -5.40 -1.52 -0.52
CA PRO A 118 -6.21 -1.06 -1.65
C PRO A 118 -6.48 0.46 -1.69
N SER A 119 -6.61 1.12 -0.54
CA SER A 119 -6.87 2.57 -0.46
C SER A 119 -5.66 3.47 -0.73
N ASN A 120 -4.44 2.91 -0.75
CA ASN A 120 -3.20 3.63 -1.08
C ASN A 120 -2.66 3.28 -2.47
N LEU A 121 -3.39 2.46 -3.24
CA LEU A 121 -3.08 2.10 -4.62
C LEU A 121 -4.06 2.83 -5.53
N LEU A 122 -3.61 3.93 -6.14
CA LEU A 122 -4.42 4.77 -6.99
C LEU A 122 -4.48 4.23 -8.42
N VAL A 123 -5.60 4.47 -9.09
CA VAL A 123 -5.89 3.91 -10.41
C VAL A 123 -6.29 5.00 -11.38
N LYS A 124 -5.79 4.87 -12.60
CA LYS A 124 -6.14 5.73 -13.73
C LYS A 124 -6.73 4.93 -14.88
N ASN A 125 -7.35 5.60 -15.84
CA ASN A 125 -7.80 5.01 -17.09
C ASN A 125 -6.73 4.08 -17.72
N GLY A 126 -7.17 2.95 -18.27
CA GLY A 126 -6.27 1.90 -18.77
C GLY A 126 -5.76 0.92 -17.70
N MET A 127 -6.30 0.96 -16.47
CA MET A 127 -5.85 0.14 -15.33
C MET A 127 -4.39 0.39 -14.92
N GLU A 128 -3.91 1.62 -15.13
CA GLU A 128 -2.62 2.06 -14.60
C GLU A 128 -2.72 2.22 -13.08
N VAL A 129 -1.87 1.50 -12.33
CA VAL A 129 -1.86 1.49 -10.86
C VAL A 129 -0.57 2.11 -10.35
N LYS A 130 -0.70 3.07 -9.42
CA LYS A 130 0.44 3.74 -8.78
C LYS A 130 0.32 3.73 -7.26
N ILE A 131 1.47 3.56 -6.61
CA ILE A 131 1.58 3.60 -5.14
C ILE A 131 1.54 5.06 -4.68
N ALA A 132 0.74 5.31 -3.65
CA ALA A 132 0.50 6.62 -3.05
C ALA A 132 0.59 6.57 -1.52
N ASP A 133 0.59 7.74 -0.89
CA ASP A 133 0.54 7.95 0.57
C ASP A 133 1.76 7.43 1.35
N PHE A 134 2.82 8.24 1.34
CA PHE A 134 4.08 7.94 2.02
C PHE A 134 4.14 8.45 3.47
N GLY A 135 3.00 8.83 4.07
CA GLY A 135 2.95 9.49 5.37
C GLY A 135 3.61 8.67 6.49
N VAL A 136 3.55 7.34 6.41
CA VAL A 136 4.14 6.41 7.40
C VAL A 136 5.33 5.64 6.88
N SER A 137 5.80 5.94 5.66
CA SER A 137 6.95 5.29 5.04
C SER A 137 8.25 5.52 5.82
N LYS A 138 9.33 4.84 5.44
CA LYS A 138 10.65 5.00 6.08
C LYS A 138 11.77 4.93 5.06
N ILE A 139 12.70 5.88 5.15
CA ILE A 139 14.01 5.85 4.47
C ILE A 139 15.00 5.17 5.43
N MET A 140 15.65 4.08 5.03
CA MET A 140 16.43 3.20 5.91
C MET A 140 17.76 3.76 6.46
N HIS A 141 17.95 5.09 6.45
CA HIS A 141 19.08 5.78 7.08
C HIS A 141 18.69 6.60 8.32
N ARG A 142 17.42 6.61 8.71
CA ARG A 142 16.92 7.34 9.90
C ARG A 142 16.22 6.38 10.87
N THR A 143 16.25 6.75 12.14
CA THR A 143 15.92 5.95 13.34
C THR A 143 14.58 5.21 13.27
N LEU A 144 14.41 4.18 14.12
CA LEU A 144 13.17 3.41 14.26
C LEU A 144 12.09 4.28 14.92
N ASP A 145 11.13 4.78 14.13
CA ASP A 145 9.94 5.44 14.68
C ASP A 145 8.80 4.44 14.90
N ALA A 146 8.13 4.57 16.05
CA ALA A 146 6.88 3.89 16.37
C ALA A 146 5.75 4.32 15.42
N CYS A 147 4.92 3.37 14.99
CA CYS A 147 3.84 3.60 14.03
C CYS A 147 2.51 3.81 14.76
N ASN A 148 2.02 5.05 14.82
CA ASN A 148 0.69 5.37 15.39
C ASN A 148 -0.41 5.11 14.34
N SER A 149 -0.75 3.84 14.09
CA SER A 149 -1.74 3.45 13.07
C SER A 149 -3.07 2.99 13.70
N TYR A 150 -4.19 3.31 13.04
CA TYR A 150 -5.53 2.88 13.42
C TYR A 150 -5.74 1.39 13.13
N VAL A 151 -6.60 0.69 13.88
CA VAL A 151 -6.80 -0.78 13.77
C VAL A 151 -7.08 -1.24 12.33
N GLY A 152 -7.90 -0.50 11.57
CA GLY A 152 -8.19 -0.83 10.16
C GLY A 152 -7.00 -0.69 9.20
N THR A 153 -6.00 0.13 9.54
CA THR A 153 -4.73 0.21 8.80
C THR A 153 -3.76 -0.89 9.23
N CYS A 154 -3.85 -1.34 10.49
CA CYS A 154 -3.04 -2.44 11.00
C CYS A 154 -3.41 -3.81 10.39
N ALA A 155 -4.55 -3.95 9.71
CA ALA A 155 -4.97 -5.20 9.06
C ALA A 155 -3.92 -5.75 8.09
N TYR A 156 -3.21 -4.88 7.37
CA TYR A 156 -2.20 -5.29 6.39
C TYR A 156 -0.80 -5.49 6.99
N MET A 157 -0.67 -5.37 8.31
CA MET A 157 0.60 -5.43 9.01
C MET A 157 1.12 -6.89 9.08
N SER A 158 2.42 -7.06 8.87
CA SER A 158 3.07 -8.38 8.93
C SER A 158 3.25 -8.88 10.37
N PRO A 159 3.36 -10.19 10.62
CA PRO A 159 3.50 -10.76 11.96
C PRO A 159 4.66 -10.16 12.77
N GLU A 160 5.82 -9.97 12.14
CA GLU A 160 7.01 -9.40 12.77
C GLU A 160 6.89 -7.90 13.12
N ARG A 161 5.85 -7.22 12.64
CA ARG A 161 5.52 -5.86 13.08
C ARG A 161 4.62 -5.84 14.32
N PHE A 162 3.82 -6.89 14.53
CA PHE A 162 3.00 -7.06 15.71
C PHE A 162 3.82 -7.58 16.89
N ASP A 163 4.69 -8.56 16.62
CA ASP A 163 5.51 -9.22 17.65
C ASP A 163 6.97 -9.33 17.18
N PRO A 164 7.76 -8.23 17.25
CA PRO A 164 9.14 -8.23 16.80
C PRO A 164 10.02 -9.23 17.58
N ASP A 165 9.72 -9.46 18.85
CA ASP A 165 10.52 -10.29 19.75
C ASP A 165 10.39 -11.77 19.38
N THR A 166 9.16 -12.25 19.16
CA THR A 166 8.90 -13.64 18.75
C THR A 166 9.42 -13.94 17.34
N TYR A 167 9.37 -12.97 16.42
CA TYR A 167 9.82 -13.15 15.04
C TYR A 167 11.28 -12.71 14.79
N GLY A 168 12.13 -12.80 15.81
CA GLY A 168 13.58 -12.79 15.67
C GLY A 168 14.25 -11.41 15.67
N GLY A 169 13.57 -10.36 16.14
CA GLY A 169 14.11 -9.02 16.40
C GLY A 169 14.55 -8.21 15.17
N ASN A 170 14.81 -8.86 14.04
CA ASN A 170 15.26 -8.26 12.80
C ASN A 170 14.08 -7.97 11.87
N TYR A 171 13.42 -6.83 12.12
CA TYR A 171 12.38 -6.31 11.23
C TYR A 171 12.91 -6.08 9.80
N ASN A 172 12.50 -6.92 8.85
CA ASN A 172 12.72 -6.70 7.43
C ASN A 172 11.51 -5.97 6.81
N GLY A 173 11.59 -4.63 6.79
CA GLY A 173 10.48 -3.83 6.28
C GLY A 173 10.18 -4.02 4.79
N TYR A 174 11.16 -4.42 3.98
CA TYR A 174 10.91 -4.75 2.57
C TYR A 174 10.00 -5.98 2.47
N ALA A 175 10.27 -7.03 3.27
CA ALA A 175 9.42 -8.21 3.35
C ALA A 175 8.04 -7.91 3.96
N ALA A 176 7.93 -6.90 4.83
CA ALA A 176 6.64 -6.44 5.34
C ALA A 176 5.76 -5.82 4.24
N ASP A 177 6.33 -5.03 3.32
CA ASP A 177 5.58 -4.52 2.16
C ASP A 177 5.05 -5.65 1.27
N ILE A 178 5.81 -6.74 1.11
CA ILE A 178 5.40 -7.93 0.34
C ILE A 178 4.22 -8.65 1.00
N TRP A 179 4.25 -8.80 2.33
CA TRP A 179 3.12 -9.35 3.07
C TRP A 179 1.84 -8.51 2.85
N SER A 180 1.96 -7.19 2.98
CA SER A 180 0.85 -6.26 2.77
C SER A 180 0.29 -6.34 1.34
N LEU A 181 1.15 -6.52 0.32
CA LEU A 181 0.72 -6.77 -1.05
C LEU A 181 -0.05 -8.09 -1.18
N GLY A 182 0.42 -9.18 -0.57
CA GLY A 182 -0.27 -10.47 -0.58
C GLY A 182 -1.70 -10.35 -0.02
N LEU A 183 -1.87 -9.69 1.12
CA LEU A 183 -3.19 -9.46 1.71
C LEU A 183 -4.07 -8.54 0.85
N THR A 184 -3.46 -7.53 0.22
CA THR A 184 -4.16 -6.62 -0.71
C THR A 184 -4.73 -7.38 -1.91
N LEU A 185 -3.93 -8.24 -2.55
CA LEU A 185 -4.39 -9.00 -3.71
C LEU A 185 -5.47 -10.02 -3.33
N LEU A 186 -5.32 -10.67 -2.17
CA LEU A 186 -6.30 -11.62 -1.68
C LEU A 186 -7.63 -10.94 -1.32
N GLU A 187 -7.59 -9.75 -0.72
CA GLU A 187 -8.81 -8.96 -0.47
C GLU A 187 -9.52 -8.56 -1.77
N LEU A 188 -8.77 -8.13 -2.79
CA LEU A 188 -9.34 -7.78 -4.08
C LEU A 188 -9.96 -9.00 -4.79
N TYR A 189 -9.41 -10.19 -4.56
CA TYR A 189 -9.98 -11.45 -5.05
C TYR A 189 -11.27 -11.83 -4.29
N LEU A 190 -11.24 -11.76 -2.95
CA LEU A 190 -12.34 -12.19 -2.09
C LEU A 190 -13.50 -11.18 -1.99
N GLY A 191 -13.22 -9.89 -2.19
CA GLY A 191 -14.18 -8.81 -1.95
C GLY A 191 -14.24 -8.34 -0.49
N HIS A 192 -13.49 -8.99 0.40
CA HIS A 192 -13.36 -8.60 1.80
C HIS A 192 -11.98 -8.99 2.34
N PHE A 193 -11.59 -8.36 3.45
CA PHE A 193 -10.30 -8.65 4.07
C PHE A 193 -10.20 -10.12 4.52
N PRO A 194 -9.10 -10.84 4.19
CA PRO A 194 -9.05 -12.31 4.24
C PRO A 194 -9.05 -12.96 5.63
N TYR A 195 -8.60 -12.25 6.67
CA TYR A 195 -8.58 -12.77 8.04
C TYR A 195 -9.88 -12.51 8.81
N LEU A 196 -10.84 -11.80 8.20
CA LEU A 196 -12.07 -11.38 8.87
C LEU A 196 -13.28 -11.84 8.06
N LYS A 197 -14.33 -12.27 8.76
CA LYS A 197 -15.60 -12.52 8.09
C LYS A 197 -16.16 -11.20 7.54
N PRO A 198 -16.88 -11.22 6.41
CA PRO A 198 -17.52 -10.03 5.88
C PRO A 198 -18.30 -9.25 6.95
N GLY A 199 -18.05 -7.95 7.06
CA GLY A 199 -18.69 -7.06 8.03
C GLY A 199 -18.11 -7.08 9.45
N GLN A 200 -17.14 -7.95 9.77
CA GLN A 200 -16.48 -7.93 11.07
C GLN A 200 -15.51 -6.75 11.21
N ARG A 201 -15.48 -6.17 12.41
CA ARG A 201 -14.51 -5.18 12.84
C ARG A 201 -13.85 -5.69 14.12
N PRO A 202 -12.75 -6.47 14.01
CA PRO A 202 -12.09 -7.02 15.18
C PRO A 202 -11.46 -5.89 15.99
N ASP A 203 -11.27 -6.14 17.28
CA ASP A 203 -10.31 -5.35 18.05
C ASP A 203 -8.87 -5.69 17.62
N TRP A 204 -7.93 -4.89 18.12
CA TRP A 204 -6.52 -5.04 17.79
C TRP A 204 -5.96 -6.42 18.19
N ALA A 205 -6.37 -6.95 19.35
CA ALA A 205 -5.85 -8.21 19.88
C ALA A 205 -6.30 -9.41 19.05
N THR A 206 -7.56 -9.43 18.65
CA THR A 206 -8.14 -10.47 17.79
C THR A 206 -7.45 -10.51 16.43
N LEU A 207 -7.22 -9.33 15.83
CA LEU A 207 -6.51 -9.21 14.56
C LEU A 207 -5.05 -9.67 14.68
N MET A 208 -4.35 -9.25 15.75
CA MET A 208 -2.99 -9.68 16.03
C MET A 208 -2.90 -11.20 16.19
N CYS A 209 -3.82 -11.81 16.96
CA CYS A 209 -3.87 -13.26 17.13
C CYS A 209 -4.07 -13.99 15.80
N ALA A 210 -4.99 -13.53 14.96
CA ALA A 210 -5.22 -14.12 13.63
C ALA A 210 -3.99 -14.03 12.73
N ILE A 211 -3.33 -12.86 12.70
CA ILE A 211 -2.16 -12.62 11.85
C ILE A 211 -0.90 -13.32 12.35
N CYS A 212 -0.65 -13.38 13.66
CA CYS A 212 0.57 -13.99 14.20
C CYS A 212 0.41 -15.51 14.37
N PHE A 213 -0.69 -15.95 14.98
CA PHE A 213 -0.85 -17.33 15.45
C PHE A 213 -1.90 -18.13 14.69
N GLY A 214 -2.77 -17.47 13.92
CA GLY A 214 -3.75 -18.13 13.07
C GLY A 214 -3.16 -18.72 11.79
N ASP A 215 -3.88 -19.65 11.20
CA ASP A 215 -3.57 -20.24 9.91
C ASP A 215 -3.45 -19.16 8.81
N PRO A 216 -2.71 -19.42 7.71
CA PRO A 216 -2.77 -18.59 6.53
C PRO A 216 -4.23 -18.44 6.06
N PRO A 217 -4.62 -17.31 5.47
CA PRO A 217 -5.98 -17.14 5.02
C PRO A 217 -6.30 -18.14 3.91
N ASN A 218 -7.45 -18.81 4.03
CA ASN A 218 -7.86 -19.81 3.05
C ASN A 218 -8.14 -19.17 1.70
N LEU A 219 -7.52 -19.72 0.67
CA LEU A 219 -7.83 -19.41 -0.72
C LEU A 219 -9.04 -20.22 -1.18
N PRO A 220 -10.03 -19.60 -1.84
CA PRO A 220 -11.15 -20.33 -2.44
C PRO A 220 -10.68 -21.43 -3.40
N GLU A 221 -11.47 -22.50 -3.52
CA GLU A 221 -11.17 -23.65 -4.39
C GLU A 221 -11.09 -23.29 -5.88
N ASP A 222 -11.70 -22.18 -6.30
CA ASP A 222 -11.72 -21.70 -7.68
C ASP A 222 -10.46 -20.89 -8.08
N ALA A 223 -9.59 -20.53 -7.13
CA ALA A 223 -8.33 -19.87 -7.45
C ALA A 223 -7.41 -20.79 -8.28
N SER A 224 -6.62 -20.25 -9.19
CA SER A 224 -5.62 -21.03 -9.94
C SER A 224 -4.45 -21.46 -9.06
N GLU A 225 -3.79 -22.56 -9.41
CA GLU A 225 -2.55 -22.99 -8.74
C GLU A 225 -1.47 -21.90 -8.83
N GLU A 226 -1.42 -21.15 -9.94
CA GLU A 226 -0.49 -20.05 -10.11
C GLU A 226 -0.76 -18.87 -9.17
N PHE A 227 -2.03 -18.51 -8.95
CA PHE A 227 -2.36 -17.45 -8.00
C PHE A 227 -2.09 -17.90 -6.56
N ARG A 228 -2.43 -19.15 -6.22
CA ARG A 228 -2.13 -19.73 -4.90
C ARG A 228 -0.62 -19.72 -4.62
N SER A 229 0.19 -20.26 -5.54
CA SER A 229 1.65 -20.29 -5.38
C SER A 229 2.27 -18.88 -5.31
N PHE A 230 1.72 -17.90 -6.02
CA PHE A 230 2.14 -16.51 -5.90
C PHE A 230 1.89 -15.95 -4.49
N LEU A 231 0.71 -16.22 -3.92
CA LEU A 231 0.35 -15.78 -2.57
C LEU A 231 1.15 -16.50 -1.50
N GLU A 232 1.48 -17.77 -1.68
CA GLU A 232 2.38 -18.52 -0.80
C GLU A 232 3.77 -17.89 -0.73
N CYS A 233 4.27 -17.33 -1.84
CA CYS A 233 5.53 -16.59 -1.86
C CYS A 233 5.45 -15.26 -1.09
N CYS A 234 4.25 -14.67 -0.97
CA CYS A 234 4.01 -13.41 -0.27
C CYS A 234 3.70 -13.57 1.22
N LEU A 235 2.88 -14.56 1.58
CA LEU A 235 2.22 -14.69 2.89
C LEU A 235 2.91 -15.69 3.83
N GLN A 236 4.25 -15.72 3.81
CA GLN A 236 5.03 -16.48 4.79
C GLN A 236 5.09 -15.74 6.13
N LYS A 237 4.81 -16.43 7.25
CA LYS A 237 4.94 -15.83 8.59
C LYS A 237 6.38 -15.39 8.85
N GLU A 238 7.35 -16.24 8.48
CA GLU A 238 8.77 -15.92 8.54
C GLU A 238 9.16 -14.96 7.40
N SER A 239 9.61 -13.76 7.76
CA SER A 239 9.92 -12.70 6.78
C SER A 239 11.06 -13.06 5.81
N SER A 240 12.01 -13.90 6.24
CA SER A 240 13.13 -14.40 5.43
C SER A 240 12.70 -15.33 4.29
N LYS A 241 11.54 -15.99 4.43
CA LYS A 241 10.98 -16.91 3.44
C LYS A 241 10.14 -16.20 2.38
N ARG A 242 9.77 -14.94 2.60
CA ARG A 242 9.02 -14.15 1.61
C ARG A 242 9.95 -13.81 0.45
N TRP A 243 9.43 -13.94 -0.76
CA TRP A 243 10.14 -13.49 -1.94
C TRP A 243 10.23 -11.96 -1.95
N THR A 244 11.33 -11.44 -2.49
CA THR A 244 11.49 -10.01 -2.75
C THR A 244 10.62 -9.55 -3.92
N ALA A 245 10.40 -8.24 -4.04
CA ALA A 245 9.68 -7.68 -5.18
C ALA A 245 10.30 -8.09 -6.53
N ALA A 246 11.64 -8.10 -6.61
CA ALA A 246 12.38 -8.54 -7.80
C ALA A 246 12.15 -10.02 -8.13
N GLN A 247 12.14 -10.90 -7.12
CA GLN A 247 11.85 -12.33 -7.33
C GLN A 247 10.39 -12.53 -7.78
N LEU A 248 9.43 -11.86 -7.15
CA LEU A 248 8.01 -11.96 -7.49
C LEU A 248 7.71 -11.45 -8.91
N LEU A 249 8.46 -10.47 -9.43
CA LEU A 249 8.35 -10.02 -10.82
C LEU A 249 8.69 -11.11 -11.85
N SER A 250 9.35 -12.19 -11.44
CA SER A 250 9.64 -13.35 -12.28
C SER A 250 8.62 -14.49 -12.12
N HIS A 251 7.66 -14.37 -11.20
CA HIS A 251 6.69 -15.42 -10.93
C HIS A 251 5.71 -15.63 -12.10
N PRO A 252 5.37 -16.88 -12.49
CA PRO A 252 4.48 -17.16 -13.62
C PRO A 252 3.16 -16.39 -13.61
N PHE A 253 2.55 -16.22 -12.43
CA PHE A 253 1.31 -15.44 -12.23
C PHE A 253 1.36 -14.02 -12.82
N VAL A 254 2.49 -13.32 -12.74
CA VAL A 254 2.63 -11.94 -13.25
C VAL A 254 3.34 -11.85 -14.60
N CYS A 255 3.97 -12.93 -15.04
CA CYS A 255 4.73 -13.02 -16.29
C CYS A 255 3.89 -13.43 -17.50
N LYS A 256 2.74 -14.10 -17.31
CA LYS A 256 1.86 -14.49 -18.42
C LYS A 256 1.32 -13.26 -19.14
N ASP A 257 1.35 -13.28 -20.47
CA ASP A 257 0.76 -12.25 -21.31
C ASP A 257 -0.78 -12.32 -21.15
N PRO A 258 -1.48 -11.22 -20.80
CA PRO A 258 -2.95 -11.21 -20.72
C PRO A 258 -3.65 -11.62 -22.03
N ARG A 259 -2.91 -11.72 -23.14
CA ARG A 259 -3.40 -12.11 -24.46
C ARG A 259 -3.31 -13.62 -24.73
N SER A 260 -2.73 -14.43 -23.84
CA SER A 260 -2.60 -15.88 -24.08
C SER A 260 -3.90 -16.67 -23.89
N ASP A 261 -4.95 -16.04 -23.33
CA ASP A 261 -6.23 -16.69 -23.03
C ASP A 261 -7.38 -16.18 -23.94
N LYS A 262 -7.06 -15.78 -25.18
CA LYS A 262 -8.07 -15.47 -26.22
C LYS A 262 -8.20 -16.58 -27.24
#